data_AF-A0A3P8V6S8-F1
#
_entry.id   AF-A0A3P8V6S8-F1
#
_cell.length_a   1.000
_cell.length_b   1.000
_cell.length_c   1.000
_cell.angle_alpha   90.00
_cell.angle_beta   90.00
_cell.angle_gamma   90.00
#
_symmetry.space_group_name_H-M   'P 1'
#
loop_
_entity.id
_entity.type
_entity.pdbx_description
1 polymer ?
#
loop_
_entity_poly.entity_id
_entity_poly.type
_entity_poly.pdbx_seq_one_letter_code
_entity_poly.pdbx_strand_id
1 'polypeptide(L)'
;MTSKGNKETIVSRLGFKSSSSPKVEAELERIRKENAHLRKKIDELAKRHIKPPDTDNSKLLERILALETLRERNNQQLLAKDQELEKMRQQLSAKGGEVVASLQSQLEQRRKEAELKDALYQSLTQEMENLKNSIVTVSARCETQNGQVPPPDLAMVQDQLRDALEKNQQWLVYNEQREAYVRSIVVHTRELEQQVAQTKENKAEATAGKCAELNSQYEQRLSDMQKDLESHKNQVIRAQQEVSKQKEQTLKAQSELQSQKAKVNKTQEELLSLQRRHEDKCSELSSFLRKYTEAKKELEEAKIQLQAERLGTRHAVCEERMMSSEKADRMRMELDSVEARLEEEKKRSSDLLLQVNLLQKSLLSQHEEHGRITALEQQIQLSAKEFESEKIDRMQHQLHKVLKELRKARDQIEKLESAKQTNARFSEPSNYNGFELERLNLNNPTSPPKSTNLLDESFLECPKCHTSYPTSRHRELLAHLDFCMA
;
A
#
# COMPACT_ATOMS: atom_id res chain seq x y z
N MET A 1 -20.28 -34.33 -52.79
CA MET A 1 -20.06 -33.00 -53.41
C MET A 1 -21.00 -32.02 -52.71
N THR A 2 -20.78 -30.71 -52.58
CA THR A 2 -19.77 -29.80 -53.14
C THR A 2 -19.13 -28.93 -52.04
N SER A 3 -17.83 -28.63 -52.14
CA SER A 3 -17.19 -27.58 -51.33
C SER A 3 -16.04 -26.95 -52.12
N LYS A 4 -16.35 -25.90 -52.89
CA LYS A 4 -15.38 -25.13 -53.70
C LYS A 4 -15.58 -23.61 -53.65
N GLY A 5 -16.75 -23.09 -53.24
CA GLY A 5 -17.07 -21.66 -53.37
C GLY A 5 -16.21 -20.70 -52.53
N ASN A 6 -15.83 -21.07 -51.30
CA ASN A 6 -15.32 -20.10 -50.33
C ASN A 6 -13.86 -19.65 -50.55
N LYS A 7 -13.15 -20.16 -51.56
CA LYS A 7 -11.76 -19.73 -51.86
C LYS A 7 -11.70 -18.55 -52.83
N GLU A 8 -12.66 -18.41 -53.74
CA GLU A 8 -12.64 -17.37 -54.79
C GLU A 8 -13.04 -15.99 -54.23
N THR A 9 -13.97 -15.95 -53.28
CA THR A 9 -14.53 -14.71 -52.71
C THR A 9 -13.50 -13.85 -51.95
N ILE A 10 -12.44 -14.46 -51.40
CA ILE A 10 -11.39 -13.75 -50.64
C ILE A 10 -10.38 -13.09 -51.59
N VAL A 11 -10.02 -13.75 -52.70
CA VAL A 11 -9.06 -13.23 -53.69
C VAL A 11 -9.58 -11.92 -54.30
N SER A 12 -10.88 -11.85 -54.62
CA SER A 12 -11.51 -10.67 -55.24
C SER A 12 -11.54 -9.42 -54.34
N ARG A 13 -11.40 -9.54 -53.01
CA ARG A 13 -11.42 -8.38 -52.08
C ARG A 13 -10.05 -7.77 -51.80
N LEU A 14 -8.96 -8.41 -52.21
CA LEU A 14 -7.58 -7.96 -51.91
C LEU A 14 -6.82 -7.39 -53.12
N GLY A 15 -7.50 -7.14 -54.25
CA GLY A 15 -6.95 -6.34 -55.36
C GLY A 15 -5.84 -7.01 -56.20
N PHE A 16 -5.38 -8.21 -55.85
CA PHE A 16 -4.33 -8.94 -56.57
C PHE A 16 -4.76 -9.46 -57.95
N LYS A 17 -4.85 -8.55 -58.93
CA LYS A 17 -4.82 -8.91 -60.35
C LYS A 17 -3.44 -9.50 -60.66
N SER A 18 -3.39 -10.79 -60.95
CA SER A 18 -2.14 -11.53 -61.16
C SER A 18 -1.54 -11.26 -62.55
N SER A 19 -0.98 -10.06 -62.73
CA SER A 19 -0.10 -9.75 -63.85
C SER A 19 1.36 -9.88 -63.40
N SER A 20 1.91 -11.09 -63.45
CA SER A 20 3.36 -11.25 -63.40
C SER A 20 3.94 -10.56 -64.64
N SER A 21 4.80 -9.55 -64.44
CA SER A 21 5.57 -9.05 -65.57
C SER A 21 6.64 -10.10 -65.92
N PRO A 22 7.03 -10.26 -67.20
CA PRO A 22 8.10 -11.19 -67.57
C PRO A 22 9.40 -10.95 -66.80
N LYS A 23 9.60 -9.72 -66.31
CA LYS A 23 10.73 -9.32 -65.46
C LYS A 23 10.64 -9.93 -64.06
N VAL A 24 9.45 -9.90 -63.42
CA VAL A 24 9.21 -10.56 -62.11
C VAL A 24 9.24 -12.08 -62.25
N GLU A 25 8.73 -12.64 -63.35
CA GLU A 25 8.79 -14.07 -63.65
C GLU A 25 10.25 -14.55 -63.79
N ALA A 26 11.10 -13.79 -64.49
CA ALA A 26 12.53 -14.05 -64.62
C ALA A 26 13.31 -13.82 -63.30
N GLU A 27 12.91 -12.83 -62.49
CA GLU A 27 13.46 -12.59 -61.14
C GLU A 27 13.22 -13.81 -60.24
N LEU A 28 11.97 -14.30 -60.20
CA LEU A 28 11.59 -15.53 -59.48
C LEU A 28 12.36 -16.75 -59.99
N GLU A 29 12.55 -16.88 -61.29
CA GLU A 29 13.29 -18.02 -61.87
C GLU A 29 14.80 -17.95 -61.59
N ARG A 30 15.40 -16.76 -61.49
CA ARG A 30 16.75 -16.60 -60.93
C ARG A 30 16.78 -17.00 -59.46
N ILE A 31 15.85 -16.50 -58.64
CA ILE A 31 15.77 -16.83 -57.20
C ILE A 31 15.57 -18.34 -56.97
N ARG A 32 14.81 -19.04 -57.83
CA ARG A 32 14.70 -20.52 -57.81
C ARG A 32 16.02 -21.20 -58.14
N LYS A 33 16.75 -20.74 -59.16
CA LYS A 33 18.07 -21.29 -59.54
C LYS A 33 19.14 -21.04 -58.47
N GLU A 34 19.13 -19.86 -57.84
CA GLU A 34 19.98 -19.55 -56.69
C GLU A 34 19.61 -20.42 -55.48
N ASN A 35 18.32 -20.61 -55.18
CA ASN A 35 17.87 -21.54 -54.14
C ASN A 35 18.33 -22.99 -54.42
N ALA A 36 18.23 -23.45 -55.66
CA ALA A 36 18.70 -24.79 -56.05
C ALA A 36 20.23 -24.93 -55.94
N HIS A 37 20.98 -23.88 -56.28
CA HIS A 37 22.43 -23.85 -56.15
C HIS A 37 22.89 -23.78 -54.68
N LEU A 38 22.21 -22.98 -53.85
CA LEU A 38 22.45 -22.90 -52.41
C LEU A 38 22.11 -24.22 -51.71
N ARG A 39 21.01 -24.88 -52.09
CA ARG A 39 20.68 -26.23 -51.61
C ARG A 39 21.77 -27.24 -51.98
N LYS A 40 22.22 -27.28 -53.24
CA LYS A 40 23.36 -28.13 -53.65
C LYS A 40 24.63 -27.83 -52.84
N LYS A 41 24.95 -26.56 -52.58
CA LYS A 41 26.10 -26.18 -51.73
C LYS A 41 25.93 -26.64 -50.27
N ILE A 42 24.72 -26.57 -49.72
CA ILE A 42 24.41 -27.11 -48.38
C ILE A 42 24.57 -28.64 -48.37
N ASP A 43 24.06 -29.34 -49.39
CA ASP A 43 24.22 -30.80 -49.52
C ASP A 43 25.70 -31.20 -49.68
N GLU A 44 26.50 -30.42 -50.41
CA GLU A 44 27.94 -30.63 -50.57
C GLU A 44 28.72 -30.35 -49.28
N LEU A 45 28.36 -29.32 -48.52
CA LEU A 45 28.95 -29.04 -47.21
C LEU A 45 28.59 -30.12 -46.19
N ALA A 46 27.33 -30.56 -46.16
CA ALA A 46 26.88 -31.68 -45.33
C ALA A 46 27.64 -32.98 -45.64
N LYS A 47 27.89 -33.27 -46.93
CA LYS A 47 28.70 -34.43 -47.37
C LYS A 47 30.20 -34.31 -47.06
N ARG A 48 30.72 -33.09 -46.85
CA ARG A 48 32.12 -32.85 -46.42
C ARG A 48 32.29 -32.97 -44.90
N HIS A 49 31.23 -32.85 -44.11
CA HIS A 49 31.25 -33.23 -42.69
C HIS A 49 31.15 -34.76 -42.55
N ILE A 50 32.31 -35.42 -42.56
CA ILE A 50 32.45 -36.88 -42.36
C ILE A 50 32.19 -37.29 -40.89
N LYS A 51 32.27 -36.34 -39.93
CA LYS A 51 31.68 -36.53 -38.61
C LYS A 51 30.18 -36.17 -38.66
N PRO A 52 29.28 -36.96 -38.02
CA PRO A 52 27.94 -36.48 -37.71
C PRO A 52 28.05 -35.22 -36.82
N PRO A 53 27.00 -34.37 -36.75
CA PRO A 53 26.98 -33.29 -35.78
C PRO A 53 27.22 -33.88 -34.39
N ASP A 54 28.21 -33.35 -33.68
CA ASP A 54 28.64 -33.92 -32.40
C ASP A 54 27.44 -34.02 -31.47
N THR A 55 27.28 -35.15 -30.75
CA THR A 55 25.95 -35.44 -30.15
C THR A 55 25.54 -34.38 -29.13
N ASP A 56 26.53 -33.73 -28.51
CA ASP A 56 26.32 -32.61 -27.59
C ASP A 56 25.96 -31.30 -28.29
N ASN A 57 26.37 -31.07 -29.55
CA ASN A 57 25.88 -29.96 -30.37
C ASN A 57 24.40 -30.15 -30.73
N SER A 58 23.93 -31.38 -30.99
CA SER A 58 22.49 -31.64 -31.20
C SER A 58 21.69 -31.35 -29.93
N LYS A 59 22.13 -31.88 -28.78
CA LYS A 59 21.53 -31.62 -27.46
C LYS A 59 21.54 -30.13 -27.12
N LEU A 60 22.60 -29.40 -27.47
CA LEU A 60 22.71 -27.95 -27.27
C LEU A 60 21.67 -27.20 -28.10
N LEU A 61 21.51 -27.53 -29.38
CA LEU A 61 20.50 -26.92 -30.25
C LEU A 61 19.07 -27.22 -29.79
N GLU A 62 18.78 -28.45 -29.39
CA GLU A 62 17.49 -28.83 -28.77
C GLU A 62 17.24 -28.04 -27.48
N ARG A 63 18.27 -27.88 -26.63
CA ARG A 63 18.18 -27.11 -25.38
C ARG A 63 17.95 -25.62 -25.64
N ILE A 64 18.64 -25.02 -26.61
CA ILE A 64 18.44 -23.63 -27.04
C ILE A 64 17.01 -23.44 -27.55
N LEU A 65 16.53 -24.33 -28.43
CA LEU A 65 15.18 -24.23 -29.01
C LEU A 65 14.09 -24.39 -27.95
N ALA A 66 14.28 -25.27 -26.97
CA ALA A 66 13.39 -25.41 -25.82
C ALA A 66 13.39 -24.17 -24.90
N LEU A 67 14.55 -23.56 -24.66
CA LEU A 67 14.68 -22.34 -23.86
C LEU A 67 14.06 -21.12 -24.58
N GLU A 68 14.27 -20.98 -25.89
CA GLU A 68 13.67 -19.90 -26.69
C GLU A 68 12.15 -20.04 -26.75
N THR A 69 11.64 -21.27 -26.88
CA THR A 69 10.20 -21.57 -26.81
C THR A 69 9.60 -21.22 -25.44
N LEU A 70 10.35 -21.44 -24.35
CA LEU A 70 9.92 -21.06 -23.00
C LEU A 70 9.96 -19.54 -22.80
N ARG A 71 11.02 -18.87 -23.27
CA ARG A 71 11.17 -17.41 -23.28
C ARG A 71 10.01 -16.73 -24.01
N GLU A 72 9.64 -17.22 -25.18
CA GLU A 72 8.54 -16.68 -25.97
C GLU A 72 7.18 -16.87 -25.28
N ARG A 73 6.91 -18.04 -24.68
CA ARG A 73 5.71 -18.24 -23.86
C ARG A 73 5.66 -17.30 -22.66
N ASN A 74 6.79 -17.09 -21.99
CA ASN A 74 6.87 -16.19 -20.85
C ASN A 74 6.62 -14.73 -21.28
N ASN A 75 7.18 -14.29 -22.41
CA ASN A 75 6.89 -12.96 -22.99
C ASN A 75 5.39 -12.80 -23.31
N GLN A 76 4.76 -13.81 -23.92
CA GLN A 76 3.33 -13.78 -24.23
C GLN A 76 2.45 -13.71 -22.96
N GLN A 77 2.85 -14.42 -21.89
CA GLN A 77 2.17 -14.34 -20.59
C GLN A 77 2.35 -12.97 -19.91
N LEU A 78 3.55 -12.39 -19.94
CA LEU A 78 3.82 -11.05 -19.44
C LEU A 78 2.98 -10.00 -20.18
N LEU A 79 2.98 -10.03 -21.52
CA LEU A 79 2.23 -9.11 -22.35
C LEU A 79 0.71 -9.23 -22.14
N ALA A 80 0.20 -10.43 -21.86
CA ALA A 80 -1.19 -10.63 -21.45
C ALA A 80 -1.47 -10.03 -20.05
N LYS A 81 -0.54 -10.17 -19.10
CA LYS A 81 -0.67 -9.57 -17.76
C LYS A 81 -0.56 -8.04 -17.77
N ASP A 82 0.27 -7.46 -18.62
CA ASP A 82 0.31 -6.01 -18.83
C ASP A 82 -1.02 -5.48 -19.38
N GLN A 83 -1.66 -6.20 -20.31
CA GLN A 83 -3.00 -5.86 -20.81
C GLN A 83 -4.11 -6.01 -19.74
N GLU A 84 -3.99 -6.97 -18.82
CA GLU A 84 -4.89 -7.08 -17.67
C GLU A 84 -4.70 -5.90 -16.71
N LEU A 85 -3.45 -5.60 -16.33
CA LEU A 85 -3.10 -4.47 -15.45
C LEU A 85 -3.59 -3.13 -16.01
N GLU A 86 -3.42 -2.93 -17.32
CA GLU A 86 -3.83 -1.69 -17.98
C GLU A 86 -5.37 -1.53 -18.03
N LYS A 87 -6.11 -2.61 -18.27
CA LYS A 87 -7.59 -2.61 -18.11
C LYS A 87 -8.00 -2.28 -16.67
N MET A 88 -7.32 -2.83 -15.67
CA MET A 88 -7.61 -2.56 -14.27
C MET A 88 -7.30 -1.11 -13.89
N ARG A 89 -6.20 -0.52 -14.38
CA ARG A 89 -5.90 0.92 -14.23
C ARG A 89 -6.98 1.80 -14.84
N GLN A 90 -7.43 1.47 -16.06
CA GLN A 90 -8.49 2.23 -16.74
C GLN A 90 -9.82 2.16 -15.99
N GLN A 91 -10.21 0.99 -15.47
CA GLN A 91 -11.39 0.86 -14.61
C GLN A 91 -11.26 1.62 -13.29
N LEU A 92 -10.08 1.60 -12.66
CA LEU A 92 -9.82 2.35 -11.43
C LEU A 92 -9.88 3.87 -11.67
N SER A 93 -9.33 4.33 -12.79
CA SER A 93 -9.35 5.73 -13.22
C SER A 93 -10.78 6.22 -13.52
N ALA A 94 -11.58 5.41 -14.24
CA ALA A 94 -12.98 5.74 -14.54
C ALA A 94 -13.83 5.84 -13.26
N LYS A 95 -13.83 4.79 -12.43
CA LYS A 95 -14.59 4.76 -11.16
C LYS A 95 -14.11 5.81 -10.17
N GLY A 96 -12.79 6.02 -10.09
CA GLY A 96 -12.18 7.08 -9.27
C GLY A 96 -12.61 8.47 -9.74
N GLY A 97 -12.61 8.72 -11.05
CA GLY A 97 -13.08 9.97 -11.65
C GLY A 97 -14.57 10.25 -11.36
N GLU A 98 -15.43 9.25 -11.51
CA GLU A 98 -16.87 9.35 -11.19
C GLU A 98 -17.10 9.70 -9.71
N VAL A 99 -16.42 9.00 -8.79
CA VAL A 99 -16.51 9.26 -7.33
C VAL A 99 -15.97 10.65 -6.98
N VAL A 100 -14.81 11.05 -7.53
CA VAL A 100 -14.23 12.38 -7.30
C VAL A 100 -15.14 13.49 -7.84
N ALA A 101 -15.71 13.34 -9.03
CA ALA A 101 -16.65 14.31 -9.60
C ALA A 101 -17.95 14.42 -8.77
N SER A 102 -18.47 13.28 -8.27
CA SER A 102 -19.64 13.27 -7.38
C SER A 102 -19.36 13.98 -6.05
N LEU A 103 -18.21 13.70 -5.42
CA LEU A 103 -17.80 14.36 -4.17
C LEU A 103 -17.54 15.86 -4.37
N GLN A 104 -16.91 16.27 -5.47
CA GLN A 104 -16.73 17.68 -5.83
C GLN A 104 -18.07 18.40 -6.01
N SER A 105 -19.03 17.76 -6.69
CA SER A 105 -20.39 18.31 -6.87
C SER A 105 -21.12 18.46 -5.53
N GLN A 106 -21.02 17.47 -4.64
CA GLN A 106 -21.61 17.54 -3.30
C GLN A 106 -20.97 18.63 -2.43
N LEU A 107 -19.64 18.79 -2.47
CA LEU A 107 -18.94 19.86 -1.75
C LEU A 107 -19.35 21.26 -2.24
N GLU A 108 -19.46 21.44 -3.56
CA GLU A 108 -19.90 22.70 -4.16
C GLU A 108 -21.38 23.01 -3.89
N GLN A 109 -22.24 22.00 -3.80
CA GLN A 109 -23.61 22.17 -3.30
C GLN A 109 -23.60 22.58 -1.82
N ARG A 110 -22.82 21.90 -0.96
CA ARG A 110 -22.74 22.23 0.47
C ARG A 110 -22.18 23.61 0.75
N ARG A 111 -21.24 24.10 -0.08
CA ARG A 111 -20.79 25.50 -0.07
C ARG A 111 -21.97 26.46 -0.29
N LYS A 112 -22.74 26.28 -1.37
CA LYS A 112 -23.89 27.14 -1.70
C LYS A 112 -25.00 27.07 -0.66
N GLU A 113 -25.23 25.90 -0.07
CA GLU A 113 -26.14 25.74 1.07
C GLU A 113 -25.66 26.45 2.34
N ALA A 114 -24.35 26.68 2.53
CA ALA A 114 -23.81 27.46 3.63
C ALA A 114 -23.91 28.96 3.33
N GLU A 115 -23.48 29.39 2.14
CA GLU A 115 -23.57 30.79 1.68
C GLU A 115 -25.02 31.34 1.77
N LEU A 116 -26.02 30.53 1.39
CA LEU A 116 -27.44 30.87 1.54
C LEU A 116 -27.88 30.99 3.01
N LYS A 117 -27.36 30.15 3.92
CA LYS A 117 -27.67 30.23 5.36
C LYS A 117 -27.01 31.46 5.98
N ASP A 118 -25.77 31.75 5.63
CA ASP A 118 -25.04 32.92 6.15
C ASP A 118 -25.71 34.23 5.71
N ALA A 119 -26.21 34.31 4.47
CA ALA A 119 -27.02 35.44 4.00
C ALA A 119 -28.34 35.58 4.79
N LEU A 120 -29.03 34.47 5.09
CA LEU A 120 -30.24 34.48 5.93
C LEU A 120 -29.92 34.89 7.39
N TYR A 121 -28.82 34.42 7.97
CA TYR A 121 -28.38 34.82 9.30
C TYR A 121 -28.01 36.31 9.37
N GLN A 122 -27.38 36.86 8.33
CA GLN A 122 -27.10 38.31 8.23
C GLN A 122 -28.41 39.11 8.18
N SER A 123 -29.38 38.70 7.36
CA SER A 123 -30.70 39.34 7.28
C SER A 123 -31.44 39.31 8.62
N LEU A 124 -31.50 38.15 9.28
CA LEU A 124 -32.16 37.98 10.58
C LEU A 124 -31.46 38.80 11.69
N THR A 125 -30.13 38.90 11.63
CA THR A 125 -29.34 39.74 12.56
C THR A 125 -29.67 41.22 12.38
N GLN A 126 -29.79 41.68 11.14
CA GLN A 126 -30.20 43.05 10.83
C GLN A 126 -31.64 43.34 11.28
N GLU A 127 -32.57 42.40 11.09
CA GLU A 127 -33.94 42.51 11.62
C GLU A 127 -33.97 42.57 13.14
N MET A 128 -33.18 41.75 13.84
CA MET A 128 -33.04 41.81 15.30
C MET A 128 -32.52 43.16 15.78
N GLU A 129 -31.49 43.72 15.14
CA GLU A 129 -30.94 45.02 15.51
C GLU A 129 -31.93 46.16 15.19
N ASN A 130 -32.67 46.07 14.08
CA ASN A 130 -33.76 47.01 13.76
C ASN A 130 -34.87 46.97 14.83
N LEU A 131 -35.30 45.78 15.26
CA LEU A 131 -36.28 45.60 16.33
C LEU A 131 -35.77 46.12 17.68
N LYS A 132 -34.50 45.87 18.02
CA LYS A 132 -33.83 46.39 19.23
C LYS A 132 -33.80 47.93 19.25
N ASN A 133 -33.46 48.57 18.12
CA ASN A 133 -33.50 50.02 18.00
C ASN A 133 -34.94 50.58 18.07
N SER A 134 -35.93 49.85 17.54
CA SER A 134 -37.35 50.19 17.69
C SER A 134 -37.79 50.12 19.16
N ILE A 135 -37.42 49.06 19.88
CA ILE A 135 -37.71 48.91 21.32
C ILE A 135 -37.07 50.04 22.13
N VAL A 136 -35.79 50.35 21.91
CA VAL A 136 -35.12 51.49 22.59
C VAL A 136 -35.84 52.82 22.32
N THR A 137 -36.29 53.04 21.07
CA THR A 137 -37.06 54.24 20.69
C THR A 137 -38.42 54.30 21.38
N VAL A 138 -39.10 53.16 21.58
CA VAL A 138 -40.38 53.09 22.30
C VAL A 138 -40.18 53.27 23.81
N SER A 139 -39.19 52.59 24.40
CA SER A 139 -38.85 52.74 25.82
C SER A 139 -38.56 54.19 26.19
N ALA A 140 -37.72 54.88 25.41
CA ALA A 140 -37.42 56.29 25.64
C ALA A 140 -38.68 57.19 25.57
N ARG A 141 -39.63 56.89 24.66
CA ARG A 141 -40.92 57.61 24.62
C ARG A 141 -41.76 57.33 25.87
N CYS A 142 -41.87 56.08 26.30
CA CYS A 142 -42.58 55.72 27.53
C CYS A 142 -41.95 56.38 28.77
N GLU A 143 -40.62 56.44 28.86
CA GLU A 143 -39.89 57.15 29.92
C GLU A 143 -40.21 58.65 29.91
N THR A 144 -40.24 59.32 28.74
CA THR A 144 -40.65 60.73 28.65
C THR A 144 -42.12 60.98 29.01
N GLN A 145 -43.00 59.97 28.88
CA GLN A 145 -44.40 60.06 29.32
C GLN A 145 -44.57 59.78 30.82
N ASN A 146 -43.80 58.84 31.37
CA ASN A 146 -43.76 58.54 32.81
C ASN A 146 -43.17 59.68 33.66
N GLY A 147 -42.62 60.73 33.04
CA GLY A 147 -42.26 61.98 33.70
C GLY A 147 -43.46 62.81 34.19
N GLN A 148 -44.69 62.50 33.77
CA GLN A 148 -45.89 63.04 34.40
C GLN A 148 -46.35 62.15 35.55
N VAL A 149 -46.53 62.78 36.71
CA VAL A 149 -47.16 62.18 37.91
C VAL A 149 -48.48 61.50 37.50
N PRO A 150 -48.79 60.28 37.99
CA PRO A 150 -50.05 59.61 37.66
C PRO A 150 -51.23 60.56 37.95
N PRO A 151 -52.23 60.67 37.05
CA PRO A 151 -53.28 61.68 37.17
C PRO A 151 -53.91 61.66 38.57
N PRO A 152 -54.10 62.82 39.23
CA PRO A 152 -54.63 62.88 40.59
C PRO A 152 -55.95 62.12 40.75
N ASP A 153 -56.82 62.15 39.73
CA ASP A 153 -58.04 61.36 39.64
C ASP A 153 -57.81 59.85 39.84
N LEU A 154 -56.74 59.27 39.28
CA LEU A 154 -56.48 57.84 39.37
C LEU A 154 -56.07 57.43 40.79
N ALA A 155 -55.32 58.28 41.50
CA ALA A 155 -55.00 58.07 42.91
C ALA A 155 -56.27 58.22 43.78
N MET A 156 -57.03 59.30 43.57
CA MET A 156 -58.28 59.57 44.30
C MET A 156 -59.33 58.48 44.08
N VAL A 157 -59.49 57.94 42.87
CA VAL A 157 -60.38 56.80 42.58
C VAL A 157 -59.90 55.54 43.29
N GLN A 158 -58.58 55.33 43.43
CA GLN A 158 -58.04 54.18 44.16
C GLN A 158 -58.28 54.29 45.67
N ASP A 159 -58.20 55.49 46.26
CA ASP A 159 -58.59 55.73 47.65
C ASP A 159 -60.10 55.60 47.86
N GLN A 160 -60.93 56.19 46.99
CA GLN A 160 -62.39 56.03 47.03
C GLN A 160 -62.82 54.56 46.95
N LEU A 161 -62.10 53.73 46.18
CA LEU A 161 -62.36 52.29 46.09
C LEU A 161 -61.97 51.55 47.39
N ARG A 162 -60.86 51.93 48.05
CA ARG A 162 -60.49 51.42 49.38
C ARG A 162 -61.57 51.76 50.41
N ASP A 163 -61.96 53.03 50.47
CA ASP A 163 -63.02 53.56 51.34
C ASP A 163 -64.36 52.83 51.15
N ALA A 164 -64.74 52.59 49.90
CA ALA A 164 -65.99 51.88 49.56
C ALA A 164 -65.95 50.40 49.97
N LEU A 165 -64.80 49.73 49.83
CA LEU A 165 -64.63 48.33 50.25
C LEU A 165 -64.72 48.20 51.77
N GLU A 166 -64.07 49.08 52.54
CA GLU A 166 -64.14 49.05 54.01
C GLU A 166 -65.58 49.33 54.49
N LYS A 167 -66.26 50.33 53.94
CA LYS A 167 -67.66 50.65 54.27
C LYS A 167 -68.61 49.50 53.91
N ASN A 168 -68.40 48.81 52.80
CA ASN A 168 -69.16 47.60 52.46
C ASN A 168 -68.94 46.47 53.47
N GLN A 169 -67.70 46.29 53.97
CA GLN A 169 -67.39 45.29 54.98
C GLN A 169 -68.05 45.61 56.34
N GLN A 170 -68.09 46.89 56.73
CA GLN A 170 -68.83 47.37 57.89
C GLN A 170 -70.35 47.13 57.75
N TRP A 171 -70.92 47.40 56.56
CA TRP A 171 -72.34 47.13 56.27
C TRP A 171 -72.72 45.64 56.33
N LEU A 172 -71.83 44.74 55.92
CA LEU A 172 -72.06 43.28 56.04
C LEU A 172 -72.20 42.86 57.50
N VAL A 173 -71.27 43.27 58.38
CA VAL A 173 -71.32 42.98 59.82
C VAL A 173 -72.58 43.56 60.47
N TYR A 174 -72.98 44.78 60.10
CA TYR A 174 -74.25 45.37 60.56
C TYR A 174 -75.47 44.56 60.07
N ASN A 175 -75.45 44.06 58.83
CA ASN A 175 -76.55 43.23 58.32
C ASN A 175 -76.65 41.89 59.06
N GLU A 176 -75.53 41.22 59.34
CA GLU A 176 -75.50 39.98 60.12
C GLU A 176 -76.03 40.20 61.55
N GLN A 177 -75.62 41.28 62.22
CA GLN A 177 -76.15 41.65 63.54
C GLN A 177 -77.66 41.94 63.50
N ARG A 178 -78.13 42.68 62.49
CA ARG A 178 -79.57 42.95 62.31
C ARG A 178 -80.35 41.67 62.05
N GLU A 179 -79.82 40.73 61.27
CA GLU A 179 -80.43 39.42 61.05
C GLU A 179 -80.46 38.55 62.30
N ALA A 180 -79.39 38.54 63.11
CA ALA A 180 -79.37 37.84 64.39
C ALA A 180 -80.44 38.40 65.36
N TYR A 181 -80.57 39.73 65.42
CA TYR A 181 -81.61 40.39 66.22
C TYR A 181 -83.03 40.07 65.72
N VAL A 182 -83.27 40.12 64.40
CA VAL A 182 -84.58 39.74 63.82
C VAL A 182 -84.89 38.26 64.05
N ARG A 183 -83.91 37.36 63.95
CA ARG A 183 -84.09 35.93 64.27
C ARG A 183 -84.46 35.74 65.75
N SER A 184 -83.84 36.49 66.66
CA SER A 184 -84.18 36.49 68.08
C SER A 184 -85.63 36.95 68.33
N ILE A 185 -86.05 38.07 67.70
CA ILE A 185 -87.45 38.52 67.74
C ILE A 185 -88.40 37.44 67.22
N VAL A 186 -88.11 36.81 66.08
CA VAL A 186 -89.00 35.78 65.50
C VAL A 186 -89.12 34.54 66.38
N VAL A 187 -88.07 34.16 67.12
CA VAL A 187 -88.16 33.11 68.15
C VAL A 187 -89.04 33.59 69.31
N HIS A 188 -88.80 34.77 69.86
CA HIS A 188 -89.56 35.28 71.00
C HIS A 188 -91.04 35.55 70.68
N THR A 189 -91.35 36.02 69.47
CA THR A 189 -92.73 36.14 68.98
C THR A 189 -93.41 34.77 68.91
N ARG A 190 -92.72 33.70 68.51
CA ARG A 190 -93.28 32.34 68.51
C ARG A 190 -93.49 31.78 69.92
N GLU A 191 -92.59 32.07 70.86
CA GLU A 191 -92.77 31.73 72.28
C GLU A 191 -94.03 32.42 72.85
N LEU A 192 -94.19 33.72 72.55
CA LEU A 192 -95.38 34.48 72.94
C LEU A 192 -96.65 34.01 72.21
N GLU A 193 -96.58 33.67 70.93
CA GLU A 193 -97.70 33.06 70.18
C GLU A 193 -98.11 31.71 70.79
N GLN A 194 -97.16 30.90 71.27
CA GLN A 194 -97.43 29.63 71.94
C GLN A 194 -98.07 29.82 73.32
N GLN A 195 -97.63 30.82 74.09
CA GLN A 195 -98.29 31.23 75.35
C GLN A 195 -99.69 31.82 75.10
N VAL A 196 -99.86 32.58 74.02
CA VAL A 196 -101.14 33.18 73.60
C VAL A 196 -102.12 32.11 73.10
N ALA A 197 -101.64 31.06 72.43
CA ALA A 197 -102.44 29.89 72.06
C ALA A 197 -102.94 29.11 73.29
N GLN A 198 -102.15 29.08 74.37
CA GLN A 198 -102.52 28.47 75.65
C GLN A 198 -103.46 29.36 76.51
N THR A 199 -103.68 30.62 76.14
CA THR A 199 -104.45 31.60 76.94
C THR A 199 -105.64 32.23 76.21
N LYS A 200 -106.01 31.73 75.02
CA LYS A 200 -107.13 32.23 74.20
C LYS A 200 -108.30 31.26 74.03
N GLU A 201 -108.78 30.70 75.14
CA GLU A 201 -110.15 30.19 75.27
C GLU A 201 -110.94 31.03 76.30
N ASN A 202 -111.19 32.31 76.00
CA ASN A 202 -112.32 33.07 76.62
C ASN A 202 -112.60 34.43 75.94
N LYS A 203 -113.72 34.46 75.21
CA LYS A 203 -114.65 35.60 74.93
C LYS A 203 -114.12 36.93 74.34
N ALA A 204 -115.07 37.70 73.82
CA ALA A 204 -114.88 38.88 72.99
C ALA A 204 -115.88 39.99 73.39
N GLU A 205 -116.23 40.85 72.42
CA GLU A 205 -117.17 41.99 72.49
C GLU A 205 -116.56 43.24 73.16
N ALA A 206 -116.27 44.35 72.47
CA ALA A 206 -116.99 45.14 71.46
C ALA A 206 -118.04 46.11 72.02
N THR A 207 -117.87 47.39 71.73
CA THR A 207 -118.94 48.40 71.61
C THR A 207 -118.42 49.54 70.73
N ALA A 208 -119.31 50.18 69.98
CA ALA A 208 -119.00 51.34 69.14
C ALA A 208 -120.03 52.45 69.38
N GLY A 209 -119.64 53.71 69.14
CA GLY A 209 -120.59 54.79 68.91
C GLY A 209 -120.23 56.16 69.48
N LYS A 210 -120.13 57.14 68.57
CA LYS A 210 -121.10 58.24 68.55
C LYS A 210 -121.16 58.86 67.14
N CYS A 211 -122.14 59.73 66.92
CA CYS A 211 -122.53 60.23 65.59
C CYS A 211 -122.48 61.77 65.51
N ALA A 212 -122.85 62.32 64.35
CA ALA A 212 -123.11 63.73 64.03
C ALA A 212 -121.91 64.69 63.81
N GLU A 213 -120.75 64.54 64.45
CA GLU A 213 -119.49 65.04 63.85
C GLU A 213 -118.98 64.11 62.73
N LEU A 214 -119.53 62.89 62.73
CA LEU A 214 -119.02 61.72 62.04
C LEU A 214 -119.06 61.85 60.50
N ASN A 215 -119.99 62.62 59.92
CA ASN A 215 -120.05 62.81 58.47
C ASN A 215 -118.89 63.65 57.96
N SER A 216 -118.61 64.79 58.59
CA SER A 216 -117.44 65.61 58.25
C SER A 216 -116.14 64.87 58.53
N GLN A 217 -116.05 64.13 59.65
CA GLN A 217 -114.88 63.29 59.95
C GLN A 217 -114.71 62.11 58.98
N TYR A 218 -115.80 61.54 58.43
CA TYR A 218 -115.72 60.53 57.38
C TYR A 218 -115.39 61.11 56.01
N GLU A 219 -115.96 62.25 55.60
CA GLU A 219 -115.60 62.93 54.35
C GLU A 219 -114.14 63.39 54.37
N GLN A 220 -113.67 63.91 55.50
CA GLN A 220 -112.26 64.19 55.79
C GLN A 220 -111.40 62.92 55.67
N ARG A 221 -111.76 61.83 56.38
CA ARG A 221 -111.03 60.54 56.30
C ARG A 221 -111.05 59.92 54.91
N LEU A 222 -112.13 60.04 54.15
CA LEU A 222 -112.22 59.55 52.78
C LEU A 222 -111.33 60.39 51.85
N SER A 223 -111.33 61.72 52.01
CA SER A 223 -110.43 62.63 51.31
C SER A 223 -108.96 62.33 51.62
N ASP A 224 -108.62 62.08 52.89
CA ASP A 224 -107.27 61.79 53.34
C ASP A 224 -106.83 60.38 52.90
N MET A 225 -107.67 59.34 53.04
CA MET A 225 -107.45 58.01 52.44
C MET A 225 -107.29 58.07 50.91
N GLN A 226 -108.00 58.97 50.23
CA GLN A 226 -107.90 59.12 48.77
C GLN A 226 -106.58 59.83 48.37
N LYS A 227 -106.11 60.79 49.17
CA LYS A 227 -104.76 61.38 49.03
C LYS A 227 -103.67 60.34 49.32
N ASP A 228 -103.81 59.53 50.36
CA ASP A 228 -102.86 58.49 50.73
C ASP A 228 -102.81 57.39 49.67
N LEU A 229 -103.96 56.95 49.15
CA LEU A 229 -104.04 56.02 48.04
C LEU A 229 -103.37 56.58 46.77
N GLU A 230 -103.58 57.85 46.45
CA GLU A 230 -102.93 58.49 45.30
C GLU A 230 -101.43 58.70 45.52
N SER A 231 -101.00 59.03 46.74
CA SER A 231 -99.61 59.10 47.16
C SER A 231 -98.92 57.74 47.01
N HIS A 232 -99.56 56.66 47.47
CA HIS A 232 -99.09 55.29 47.31
C HIS A 232 -99.06 54.84 45.84
N LYS A 233 -100.06 55.16 45.01
CA LYS A 233 -99.98 54.91 43.55
C LYS A 233 -98.75 55.59 42.95
N ASN A 234 -98.54 56.86 43.25
CA ASN A 234 -97.38 57.62 42.77
C ASN A 234 -96.05 57.05 43.30
N GLN A 235 -96.03 56.54 44.53
CA GLN A 235 -94.87 55.86 45.12
C GLN A 235 -94.59 54.51 44.45
N VAL A 236 -95.63 53.73 44.14
CA VAL A 236 -95.54 52.47 43.37
C VAL A 236 -95.06 52.73 41.95
N ILE A 237 -95.55 53.77 41.26
CA ILE A 237 -95.10 54.15 39.91
C ILE A 237 -93.60 54.50 39.93
N ARG A 238 -93.14 55.30 40.90
CA ARG A 238 -91.70 55.61 41.07
C ARG A 238 -90.87 54.35 41.34
N ALA A 239 -91.34 53.45 42.21
CA ALA A 239 -90.65 52.18 42.49
C ALA A 239 -90.60 51.27 41.24
N GLN A 240 -91.69 51.18 40.47
CA GLN A 240 -91.77 50.42 39.23
C GLN A 240 -90.77 50.94 38.18
N GLN A 241 -90.65 52.26 38.06
CA GLN A 241 -89.69 52.93 37.15
C GLN A 241 -88.24 52.64 37.57
N GLU A 242 -87.90 52.78 38.85
CA GLU A 242 -86.54 52.54 39.33
C GLU A 242 -86.16 51.05 39.24
N VAL A 243 -87.08 50.13 39.53
CA VAL A 243 -86.88 48.67 39.30
C VAL A 243 -86.69 48.36 37.81
N SER A 244 -87.40 49.06 36.90
CA SER A 244 -87.20 48.89 35.45
C SER A 244 -85.81 49.36 35.01
N LYS A 245 -85.36 50.51 35.52
CA LYS A 245 -84.04 51.09 35.27
C LYS A 245 -82.91 50.21 35.81
N GLN A 246 -83.06 49.67 37.03
CA GLN A 246 -82.12 48.72 37.62
C GLN A 246 -82.03 47.41 36.82
N LYS A 247 -83.15 46.89 36.30
CA LYS A 247 -83.16 45.72 35.40
C LYS A 247 -82.40 45.99 34.10
N GLU A 248 -82.59 47.16 33.49
CA GLU A 248 -81.87 47.54 32.28
C GLU A 248 -80.35 47.69 32.53
N GLN A 249 -79.96 48.33 33.63
CA GLN A 249 -78.56 48.42 34.07
C GLN A 249 -77.94 47.05 34.34
N THR A 250 -78.68 46.14 35.00
CA THR A 250 -78.23 44.77 35.28
C THR A 250 -77.99 43.98 33.98
N LEU A 251 -78.89 44.11 32.99
CA LEU A 251 -78.74 43.46 31.68
C LEU A 251 -77.53 43.99 30.89
N LYS A 252 -77.22 45.28 30.99
CA LYS A 252 -76.01 45.88 30.39
C LYS A 252 -74.74 45.35 31.06
N ALA A 253 -74.66 45.38 32.39
CA ALA A 253 -73.54 44.81 33.13
C ALA A 253 -73.34 43.31 32.85
N GLN A 254 -74.44 42.55 32.66
CA GLN A 254 -74.38 41.13 32.33
C GLN A 254 -73.82 40.85 30.92
N SER A 255 -74.18 41.66 29.92
CA SER A 255 -73.65 41.50 28.55
C SER A 255 -72.19 41.99 28.43
N GLU A 256 -71.83 43.05 29.16
CA GLU A 256 -70.43 43.48 29.31
C GLU A 256 -69.57 42.40 29.97
N LEU A 257 -70.04 41.76 31.05
CA LEU A 257 -69.35 40.65 31.70
C LEU A 257 -69.19 39.43 30.77
N GLN A 258 -70.18 39.12 29.93
CA GLN A 258 -70.05 38.09 28.90
C GLN A 258 -68.99 38.46 27.83
N SER A 259 -68.98 39.72 27.39
CA SER A 259 -67.96 40.24 26.46
C SER A 259 -66.55 40.18 27.04
N GLN A 260 -66.38 40.51 28.33
CA GLN A 260 -65.10 40.36 29.03
C GLN A 260 -64.67 38.89 29.15
N LYS A 261 -65.57 37.98 29.54
CA LYS A 261 -65.27 36.53 29.60
C LYS A 261 -64.83 35.97 28.24
N ALA A 262 -65.49 36.36 27.15
CA ALA A 262 -65.10 35.94 25.80
C ALA A 262 -63.68 36.43 25.42
N LYS A 263 -63.31 37.66 25.81
CA LYS A 263 -61.95 38.19 25.61
C LYS A 263 -60.91 37.43 26.42
N VAL A 264 -61.19 37.15 27.70
CA VAL A 264 -60.28 36.39 28.59
C VAL A 264 -60.02 34.99 28.02
N ASN A 265 -61.08 34.26 27.63
CA ASN A 265 -60.94 32.94 27.01
C ASN A 265 -60.04 32.98 25.77
N LYS A 266 -60.27 33.94 24.86
CA LYS A 266 -59.44 34.11 23.66
C LYS A 266 -57.97 34.38 23.99
N THR A 267 -57.67 35.24 24.96
CA THR A 267 -56.29 35.49 25.40
C THR A 267 -55.65 34.27 26.08
N GLN A 268 -56.44 33.42 26.73
CA GLN A 268 -55.95 32.18 27.35
C GLN A 268 -55.66 31.09 26.30
N GLU A 269 -56.49 30.98 25.26
CA GLU A 269 -56.20 30.14 24.09
C GLU A 269 -54.95 30.61 23.33
N GLU A 270 -54.79 31.92 23.16
CA GLU A 270 -53.59 32.51 22.55
C GLU A 270 -52.32 32.21 23.36
N LEU A 271 -52.37 32.38 24.69
CA LEU A 271 -51.29 31.99 25.61
C LEU A 271 -50.94 30.50 25.48
N LEU A 272 -51.93 29.61 25.53
CA LEU A 272 -51.72 28.16 25.37
C LEU A 272 -51.20 27.79 23.96
N SER A 273 -51.44 28.62 22.94
CA SER A 273 -50.86 28.45 21.60
C SER A 273 -49.40 28.94 21.52
N LEU A 274 -49.02 29.92 22.33
CA LEU A 274 -47.67 30.46 22.41
C LEU A 274 -46.77 29.57 23.27
N GLN A 275 -47.29 29.04 24.38
CA GLN A 275 -46.59 28.09 25.24
C GLN A 275 -46.18 26.83 24.45
N ARG A 276 -47.12 26.20 23.72
CA ARG A 276 -46.80 25.03 22.87
C ARG A 276 -45.71 25.36 21.85
N ARG A 277 -45.84 26.48 21.12
CA ARG A 277 -44.81 26.95 20.16
C ARG A 277 -43.46 27.30 20.81
N HIS A 278 -43.40 27.52 22.12
CA HIS A 278 -42.16 27.67 22.88
C HIS A 278 -41.58 26.29 23.25
N GLU A 279 -42.41 25.36 23.73
CA GLU A 279 -42.04 23.97 24.04
C GLU A 279 -41.52 23.21 22.80
N ASP A 280 -42.15 23.41 21.65
CA ASP A 280 -41.72 22.92 20.34
C ASP A 280 -40.30 23.43 20.02
N LYS A 281 -40.07 24.75 20.10
CA LYS A 281 -38.77 25.38 19.83
C LYS A 281 -37.68 24.95 20.82
N CYS A 282 -38.01 24.77 22.11
CA CYS A 282 -37.08 24.21 23.09
C CYS A 282 -36.68 22.78 22.73
N SER A 283 -37.62 21.98 22.18
CA SER A 283 -37.38 20.62 21.73
C SER A 283 -36.51 20.59 20.45
N GLU A 284 -36.78 21.48 19.48
CA GLU A 284 -35.95 21.68 18.29
C GLU A 284 -34.52 22.05 18.66
N LEU A 285 -34.34 23.09 19.48
CA LEU A 285 -33.02 23.56 19.96
C LEU A 285 -32.26 22.46 20.71
N SER A 286 -32.95 21.68 21.54
CA SER A 286 -32.36 20.52 22.21
C SER A 286 -31.90 19.43 21.23
N SER A 287 -32.62 19.25 20.11
CA SER A 287 -32.22 18.32 19.04
C SER A 287 -31.01 18.84 18.24
N PHE A 288 -30.93 20.16 17.99
CA PHE A 288 -29.79 20.78 17.32
C PHE A 288 -28.54 20.74 18.20
N LEU A 289 -28.67 21.01 19.50
CA LEU A 289 -27.56 20.91 20.45
C LEU A 289 -27.01 19.48 20.51
N ARG A 290 -27.89 18.46 20.53
CA ARG A 290 -27.47 17.05 20.50
C ARG A 290 -26.66 16.73 19.23
N LYS A 291 -27.21 17.03 18.05
CA LYS A 291 -26.55 16.85 16.74
C LYS A 291 -25.20 17.57 16.66
N TYR A 292 -25.11 18.78 17.22
CA TYR A 292 -23.85 19.52 17.31
C TYR A 292 -22.82 18.83 18.21
N THR A 293 -23.24 18.29 19.36
CA THR A 293 -22.34 17.52 20.25
C THR A 293 -21.94 16.16 19.68
N GLU A 294 -22.78 15.55 18.86
CA GLU A 294 -22.49 14.30 18.13
C GLU A 294 -21.47 14.57 17.01
N ALA A 295 -21.75 15.51 16.10
CA ALA A 295 -20.82 15.91 15.04
C ALA A 295 -19.47 16.44 15.59
N LYS A 296 -19.46 17.06 16.78
CA LYS A 296 -18.21 17.45 17.45
C LYS A 296 -17.38 16.26 17.94
N LYS A 297 -18.01 15.16 18.40
CA LYS A 297 -17.30 13.92 18.76
C LYS A 297 -16.73 13.24 17.52
N GLU A 298 -17.56 13.07 16.49
CA GLU A 298 -17.16 12.51 15.19
C GLU A 298 -15.94 13.25 14.61
N LEU A 299 -15.90 14.59 14.73
CA LEU A 299 -14.76 15.40 14.31
C LEU A 299 -13.47 15.14 15.11
N GLU A 300 -13.54 14.96 16.44
CA GLU A 300 -12.36 14.61 17.23
C GLU A 300 -11.92 13.16 17.01
N GLU A 301 -12.85 12.23 16.85
CA GLU A 301 -12.56 10.84 16.50
C GLU A 301 -11.88 10.74 15.12
N ALA A 302 -12.37 11.46 14.11
CA ALA A 302 -11.75 11.53 12.79
C ALA A 302 -10.35 12.19 12.82
N LYS A 303 -10.12 13.19 13.67
CA LYS A 303 -8.78 13.77 13.90
C LYS A 303 -7.81 12.76 14.51
N ILE A 304 -8.26 11.99 15.51
CA ILE A 304 -7.46 10.94 16.16
C ILE A 304 -7.11 9.84 15.16
N GLN A 305 -8.08 9.37 14.35
CA GLN A 305 -7.85 8.40 13.28
C GLN A 305 -6.83 8.92 12.26
N LEU A 306 -7.02 10.14 11.73
CA LEU A 306 -6.10 10.77 10.79
C LEU A 306 -4.69 10.97 11.37
N GLN A 307 -4.56 11.24 12.68
CA GLN A 307 -3.27 11.31 13.35
C GLN A 307 -2.62 9.93 13.48
N ALA A 308 -3.39 8.89 13.82
CA ALA A 308 -2.92 7.51 13.89
C ALA A 308 -2.46 7.00 12.51
N GLU A 309 -3.24 7.22 11.45
CA GLU A 309 -2.85 6.90 10.06
C GLU A 309 -1.56 7.63 9.66
N ARG A 310 -1.46 8.93 9.92
CA ARG A 310 -0.24 9.71 9.63
C ARG A 310 0.99 9.19 10.37
N LEU A 311 0.83 8.64 11.57
CA LEU A 311 1.91 8.00 12.32
C LEU A 311 2.23 6.61 11.74
N GLY A 312 1.22 5.79 11.44
CA GLY A 312 1.39 4.47 10.82
C GLY A 312 2.10 4.53 9.47
N THR A 313 1.65 5.41 8.57
CA THR A 313 2.29 5.64 7.26
C THR A 313 3.75 6.10 7.40
N ARG A 314 4.08 6.90 8.42
CA ARG A 314 5.48 7.29 8.70
C ARG A 314 6.32 6.11 9.17
N HIS A 315 5.79 5.22 10.00
CA HIS A 315 6.51 4.02 10.45
C HIS A 315 6.72 3.06 9.27
N ALA A 316 5.68 2.75 8.50
CA ALA A 316 5.78 1.88 7.32
C ALA A 316 6.81 2.40 6.30
N VAL A 317 6.81 3.69 5.98
CA VAL A 317 7.81 4.29 5.06
C VAL A 317 9.23 4.28 5.65
N CYS A 318 9.40 4.35 6.97
CA CYS A 318 10.71 4.17 7.61
C CYS A 318 11.15 2.71 7.58
N GLU A 319 10.27 1.76 7.85
CA GLU A 319 10.53 0.32 7.79
C GLU A 319 10.89 -0.13 6.36
N GLU A 320 10.14 0.28 5.35
CA GLU A 320 10.46 0.04 3.93
C GLU A 320 11.85 0.57 3.55
N ARG A 321 12.22 1.77 4.05
CA ARG A 321 13.56 2.34 3.83
C ARG A 321 14.65 1.53 4.52
N MET A 322 14.44 1.07 5.75
CA MET A 322 15.38 0.21 6.47
C MET A 322 15.57 -1.12 5.73
N MET A 323 14.49 -1.84 5.41
CA MET A 323 14.55 -3.13 4.71
C MET A 323 15.17 -2.99 3.30
N SER A 324 14.91 -1.88 2.62
CA SER A 324 15.53 -1.55 1.33
C SER A 324 17.02 -1.24 1.46
N SER A 325 17.44 -0.47 2.47
CA SER A 325 18.85 -0.22 2.75
C SER A 325 19.59 -1.52 3.06
N GLU A 326 19.10 -2.33 4.01
CA GLU A 326 19.72 -3.61 4.34
C GLU A 326 19.84 -4.53 3.12
N LYS A 327 18.84 -4.54 2.22
CA LYS A 327 18.91 -5.32 0.99
C LYS A 327 20.02 -4.78 0.07
N ALA A 328 20.16 -3.46 -0.03
CA ALA A 328 21.26 -2.84 -0.78
C ALA A 328 22.63 -3.09 -0.13
N ASP A 329 22.72 -3.13 1.20
CA ASP A 329 23.94 -3.50 1.94
C ASP A 329 24.32 -4.97 1.71
N ARG A 330 23.37 -5.90 1.78
CA ARG A 330 23.59 -7.32 1.44
C ARG A 330 24.09 -7.47 -0.01
N MET A 331 23.45 -6.79 -0.98
CA MET A 331 23.88 -6.82 -2.38
C MET A 331 25.25 -6.17 -2.60
N ARG A 332 25.64 -5.15 -1.82
CA ARG A 332 27.01 -4.60 -1.82
C ARG A 332 28.02 -5.66 -1.37
N MET A 333 27.80 -6.27 -0.21
CA MET A 333 28.70 -7.31 0.32
C MET A 333 28.83 -8.53 -0.61
N GLU A 334 27.76 -8.92 -1.31
CA GLU A 334 27.79 -9.96 -2.34
C GLU A 334 28.65 -9.56 -3.55
N LEU A 335 28.53 -8.30 -4.03
CA LEU A 335 29.36 -7.77 -5.11
C LEU A 335 30.84 -7.68 -4.72
N ASP A 336 31.15 -7.10 -3.55
CA ASP A 336 32.51 -6.98 -3.03
C ASP A 336 33.19 -8.36 -2.89
N SER A 337 32.43 -9.38 -2.45
CA SER A 337 32.90 -10.77 -2.35
C SER A 337 33.16 -11.42 -3.71
N VAL A 338 32.33 -11.13 -4.71
CA VAL A 338 32.52 -11.63 -6.09
C VAL A 338 33.69 -10.91 -6.77
N GLU A 339 33.89 -9.61 -6.53
CA GLU A 339 35.03 -8.85 -7.06
C GLU A 339 36.36 -9.33 -6.47
N ALA A 340 36.44 -9.54 -5.16
CA ALA A 340 37.62 -10.13 -4.52
C ALA A 340 38.01 -11.50 -5.12
N ARG A 341 37.01 -12.37 -5.36
CA ARG A 341 37.21 -13.67 -6.02
C ARG A 341 37.63 -13.53 -7.49
N LEU A 342 37.15 -12.50 -8.20
CA LEU A 342 37.55 -12.22 -9.57
C LEU A 342 39.01 -11.76 -9.65
N GLU A 343 39.48 -10.92 -8.71
CA GLU A 343 40.89 -10.53 -8.64
C GLU A 343 41.80 -11.71 -8.27
N GLU A 344 41.35 -12.62 -7.39
CA GLU A 344 42.08 -13.89 -7.16
C GLU A 344 42.22 -14.73 -8.44
N GLU A 345 41.15 -14.92 -9.21
CA GLU A 345 41.22 -15.69 -10.47
C GLU A 345 42.02 -14.97 -11.56
N LYS A 346 41.95 -13.64 -11.65
CA LYS A 346 42.84 -12.85 -12.51
C LYS A 346 44.31 -13.06 -12.15
N LYS A 347 44.65 -13.06 -10.86
CA LYS A 347 46.01 -13.33 -10.39
C LYS A 347 46.44 -14.77 -10.73
N ARG A 348 45.63 -15.77 -10.41
CA ARG A 348 45.90 -17.19 -10.75
C ARG A 348 46.11 -17.38 -12.26
N SER A 349 45.30 -16.73 -13.09
CA SER A 349 45.43 -16.72 -14.55
C SER A 349 46.74 -16.08 -15.02
N SER A 350 47.16 -14.96 -14.41
CA SER A 350 48.46 -14.34 -14.67
C SER A 350 49.64 -15.25 -14.26
N ASP A 351 49.56 -15.88 -13.09
CA ASP A 351 50.60 -16.78 -12.57
C ASP A 351 50.74 -18.04 -13.45
N LEU A 352 49.63 -18.56 -13.98
CA LEU A 352 49.61 -19.65 -14.97
C LEU A 352 50.16 -19.19 -16.33
N LEU A 353 49.82 -17.98 -16.80
CA LEU A 353 50.36 -17.43 -18.04
C LEU A 353 51.89 -17.25 -17.98
N LEU A 354 52.43 -16.84 -16.83
CA LEU A 354 53.88 -16.78 -16.61
C LEU A 354 54.54 -18.16 -16.70
N GLN A 355 53.93 -19.20 -16.11
CA GLN A 355 54.41 -20.58 -16.21
C GLN A 355 54.38 -21.12 -17.65
N VAL A 356 53.30 -20.89 -18.40
CA VAL A 356 53.20 -21.28 -19.83
C VAL A 356 54.27 -20.59 -20.66
N ASN A 357 54.53 -19.29 -20.44
CA ASN A 357 55.61 -18.56 -21.11
C ASN A 357 57.01 -19.11 -20.77
N LEU A 358 57.24 -19.53 -19.53
CA LEU A 358 58.50 -20.14 -19.12
C LEU A 358 58.72 -21.51 -19.80
N LEU A 359 57.69 -22.36 -19.83
CA LEU A 359 57.73 -23.65 -20.52
C LEU A 359 57.94 -23.49 -22.03
N GLN A 360 57.29 -22.52 -22.66
CA GLN A 360 57.47 -22.22 -24.09
C GLN A 360 58.93 -21.77 -24.40
N LYS A 361 59.53 -20.95 -23.54
CA LYS A 361 60.95 -20.55 -23.68
C LYS A 361 61.90 -21.73 -23.47
N SER A 362 61.63 -22.59 -22.48
CA SER A 362 62.42 -23.79 -22.23
C SER A 362 62.39 -24.76 -23.41
N LEU A 363 61.21 -25.00 -24.00
CA LEU A 363 61.04 -25.84 -25.19
C LEU A 363 61.78 -25.29 -26.43
N LEU A 364 61.84 -23.96 -26.60
CA LEU A 364 62.64 -23.32 -27.65
C LEU A 364 64.15 -23.52 -27.42
N SER A 365 64.65 -23.31 -26.19
CA SER A 365 66.07 -23.57 -25.86
C SER A 365 66.44 -25.04 -26.09
N GLN A 366 65.57 -25.97 -25.67
CA GLN A 366 65.75 -27.40 -25.91
C GLN A 366 65.83 -27.70 -27.42
N HIS A 367 64.99 -27.07 -28.25
CA HIS A 367 65.04 -27.27 -29.70
C HIS A 367 66.35 -26.73 -30.33
N GLU A 368 66.83 -25.56 -29.90
CA GLU A 368 68.15 -25.06 -30.31
C GLU A 368 69.28 -26.01 -29.91
N GLU A 369 69.24 -26.54 -28.69
CA GLU A 369 70.22 -27.51 -28.19
C GLU A 369 70.20 -28.81 -28.99
N HIS A 370 69.03 -29.34 -29.34
CA HIS A 370 68.91 -30.51 -30.22
C HIS A 370 69.46 -30.22 -31.62
N GLY A 371 69.29 -29.00 -32.14
CA GLY A 371 69.92 -28.55 -33.38
C GLY A 371 71.47 -28.53 -33.29
N ARG A 372 72.02 -28.01 -32.19
CA ARG A 372 73.48 -28.00 -31.92
C ARG A 372 74.03 -29.43 -31.79
N ILE A 373 73.34 -30.32 -31.08
CA ILE A 373 73.69 -31.75 -30.95
C ILE A 373 73.69 -32.41 -32.34
N THR A 374 72.62 -32.26 -33.12
CA THR A 374 72.51 -32.83 -34.48
C THR A 374 73.65 -32.37 -35.39
N ALA A 375 74.07 -31.09 -35.30
CA ALA A 375 75.19 -30.57 -36.07
C ALA A 375 76.54 -31.18 -35.64
N LEU A 376 76.77 -31.35 -34.32
CA LEU A 376 77.96 -32.01 -33.80
C LEU A 376 78.00 -33.51 -34.16
N GLU A 377 76.87 -34.21 -34.11
CA GLU A 377 76.76 -35.60 -34.57
C GLU A 377 77.10 -35.75 -36.06
N GLN A 378 76.62 -34.83 -36.90
CA GLN A 378 77.00 -34.79 -38.32
C GLN A 378 78.50 -34.52 -38.50
N GLN A 379 79.08 -33.60 -37.74
CA GLN A 379 80.53 -33.32 -37.79
C GLN A 379 81.38 -34.53 -37.34
N ILE A 380 80.94 -35.25 -36.30
CA ILE A 380 81.58 -36.50 -35.85
C ILE A 380 81.46 -37.59 -36.92
N GLN A 381 80.30 -37.74 -37.56
CA GLN A 381 80.12 -38.72 -38.64
C GLN A 381 80.94 -38.38 -39.91
N LEU A 382 81.13 -37.09 -40.22
CA LEU A 382 81.98 -36.67 -41.34
C LEU A 382 83.45 -36.92 -41.05
N SER A 383 83.96 -36.44 -39.92
CA SER A 383 85.36 -36.65 -39.53
C SER A 383 85.73 -38.13 -39.33
N ALA A 384 84.79 -38.98 -38.87
CA ALA A 384 84.98 -40.42 -38.83
C ALA A 384 85.07 -41.08 -40.23
N LYS A 385 84.28 -40.59 -41.21
CA LYS A 385 84.37 -41.05 -42.61
C LYS A 385 85.67 -40.59 -43.27
N GLU A 386 86.09 -39.34 -43.03
CA GLU A 386 87.36 -38.79 -43.49
C GLU A 386 88.54 -39.62 -42.94
N PHE A 387 88.55 -39.90 -41.63
CA PHE A 387 89.56 -40.73 -40.98
C PHE A 387 89.63 -42.16 -41.55
N GLU A 388 88.48 -42.83 -41.76
CA GLU A 388 88.47 -44.16 -42.38
C GLU A 388 88.90 -44.12 -43.86
N SER A 389 88.59 -43.04 -44.60
CA SER A 389 89.07 -42.86 -45.97
C SER A 389 90.59 -42.66 -46.02
N GLU A 390 91.16 -41.79 -45.17
CA GLU A 390 92.61 -41.64 -45.04
C GLU A 390 93.29 -42.95 -44.62
N LYS A 391 92.67 -43.71 -43.71
CA LYS A 391 93.18 -45.01 -43.26
C LYS A 391 93.19 -46.03 -44.38
N ILE A 392 92.13 -46.08 -45.21
CA ILE A 392 92.10 -46.88 -46.44
C ILE A 392 93.20 -46.43 -47.40
N ASP A 393 93.38 -45.14 -47.64
CA ASP A 393 94.43 -44.62 -48.53
C ASP A 393 95.84 -44.93 -48.00
N ARG A 394 96.09 -44.77 -46.70
CA ARG A 394 97.34 -45.16 -46.04
C ARG A 394 97.60 -46.67 -46.18
N MET A 395 96.58 -47.51 -46.00
CA MET A 395 96.67 -48.97 -46.20
C MET A 395 96.93 -49.33 -47.67
N GLN A 396 96.23 -48.70 -48.62
CA GLN A 396 96.47 -48.87 -50.05
C GLN A 396 97.88 -48.44 -50.45
N HIS A 397 98.39 -47.34 -49.89
CA HIS A 397 99.74 -46.85 -50.16
C HIS A 397 100.82 -47.79 -49.60
N GLN A 398 100.60 -48.34 -48.39
CA GLN A 398 101.45 -49.40 -47.82
C GLN A 398 101.41 -50.68 -48.69
N LEU A 399 100.23 -51.11 -49.12
CA LEU A 399 100.07 -52.28 -50.01
C LEU A 399 100.79 -52.07 -51.35
N HIS A 400 100.64 -50.89 -51.97
CA HIS A 400 101.38 -50.54 -53.20
C HIS A 400 102.90 -50.55 -52.99
N LYS A 401 103.38 -50.08 -51.83
CA LYS A 401 104.80 -50.14 -51.46
C LYS A 401 105.28 -51.59 -51.32
N VAL A 402 104.54 -52.44 -50.60
CA VAL A 402 104.84 -53.88 -50.47
C VAL A 402 104.81 -54.58 -51.83
N LEU A 403 103.80 -54.34 -52.67
CA LEU A 403 103.71 -54.90 -54.04
C LEU A 403 104.77 -54.35 -55.01
N LYS A 404 105.48 -53.27 -54.65
CA LYS A 404 106.64 -52.74 -55.40
C LYS A 404 107.95 -53.38 -54.94
N GLU A 405 108.13 -53.57 -53.63
CA GLU A 405 109.28 -54.31 -53.10
C GLU A 405 109.21 -55.81 -53.41
N LEU A 406 108.03 -56.43 -53.39
CA LEU A 406 107.82 -57.81 -53.86
C LEU A 406 108.12 -57.97 -55.36
N ARG A 407 107.82 -56.95 -56.18
CA ARG A 407 108.23 -56.94 -57.60
C ARG A 407 109.75 -56.87 -57.73
N LYS A 408 110.41 -55.94 -57.06
CA LYS A 408 111.89 -55.88 -57.03
C LYS A 408 112.51 -57.20 -56.55
N ALA A 409 111.93 -57.86 -55.55
CA ALA A 409 112.39 -59.14 -55.05
C ALA A 409 112.20 -60.25 -56.11
N ARG A 410 111.08 -60.26 -56.84
CA ARG A 410 110.89 -61.15 -58.00
C ARG A 410 111.91 -60.84 -59.10
N ASP A 411 112.13 -59.58 -59.44
CA ASP A 411 113.11 -59.14 -60.44
C ASP A 411 114.56 -59.47 -60.02
N GLN A 412 114.82 -59.62 -58.71
CA GLN A 412 116.10 -60.11 -58.17
C GLN A 412 116.19 -61.65 -58.26
N ILE A 413 115.12 -62.37 -57.95
CA ILE A 413 115.04 -63.83 -58.14
C ILE A 413 115.24 -64.17 -59.63
N GLU A 414 114.56 -63.47 -60.54
CA GLU A 414 114.65 -63.66 -61.99
C GLU A 414 116.07 -63.36 -62.53
N LYS A 415 116.83 -62.47 -61.86
CA LYS A 415 118.26 -62.21 -62.11
C LYS A 415 119.22 -63.22 -61.47
N LEU A 416 118.76 -64.03 -60.51
CA LEU A 416 119.52 -65.11 -59.89
C LEU A 416 119.25 -66.46 -60.60
N GLU A 417 118.01 -66.71 -61.01
CA GLU A 417 117.62 -67.90 -61.78
C GLU A 417 118.22 -67.89 -63.19
N SER A 418 118.32 -66.71 -63.83
CA SER A 418 119.08 -66.54 -65.08
C SER A 418 120.59 -66.70 -64.92
N ALA A 419 121.10 -66.91 -63.70
CA ALA A 419 122.52 -66.98 -63.37
C ALA A 419 123.04 -68.36 -62.90
N LYS A 420 122.29 -69.47 -63.09
CA LYS A 420 122.85 -70.83 -63.31
C LYS A 420 121.81 -71.92 -63.62
N GLN A 421 121.97 -72.58 -64.77
CA GLN A 421 121.48 -73.94 -64.97
C GLN A 421 122.54 -74.96 -64.50
N THR A 422 122.27 -75.76 -63.47
CA THR A 422 122.78 -77.16 -63.36
C THR A 422 122.16 -77.92 -62.18
N ASN A 423 121.72 -79.15 -62.46
CA ASN A 423 121.41 -80.26 -61.52
C ASN A 423 120.34 -80.04 -60.43
N ALA A 424 119.44 -81.02 -60.33
CA ALA A 424 118.44 -81.15 -59.26
C ALA A 424 118.56 -82.51 -58.56
N ARG A 425 118.24 -82.57 -57.26
CA ARG A 425 117.67 -83.73 -56.50
C ARG A 425 117.73 -83.51 -54.98
N PHE A 426 116.59 -83.76 -54.28
CA PHE A 426 116.43 -84.30 -52.90
C PHE A 426 117.18 -83.63 -51.69
N SER A 427 116.71 -83.60 -50.43
CA SER A 427 115.44 -83.98 -49.78
C SER A 427 115.35 -83.40 -48.34
N GLU A 428 114.13 -83.08 -47.87
CA GLU A 428 113.66 -83.16 -46.45
C GLU A 428 114.43 -82.37 -45.35
N PRO A 429 114.28 -82.61 -44.01
CA PRO A 429 113.26 -81.93 -43.18
C PRO A 429 113.75 -81.37 -41.80
N SER A 430 112.82 -80.95 -40.92
CA SER A 430 112.99 -80.78 -39.44
C SER A 430 113.83 -79.56 -38.93
N ASN A 431 113.74 -79.03 -37.68
CA ASN A 431 112.73 -79.09 -36.59
C ASN A 431 112.99 -78.01 -35.48
N TYR A 432 112.10 -77.95 -34.47
CA TYR A 432 112.27 -77.57 -33.03
C TYR A 432 112.54 -76.12 -32.51
N ASN A 433 111.53 -75.60 -31.79
CA ASN A 433 111.43 -74.88 -30.48
C ASN A 433 112.56 -74.07 -29.81
N GLY A 434 112.15 -73.06 -29.02
CA GLY A 434 112.90 -72.45 -27.88
C GLY A 434 112.52 -70.97 -27.60
N PHE A 435 111.39 -70.62 -26.95
CA PHE A 435 111.11 -70.51 -25.49
C PHE A 435 111.86 -69.40 -24.69
N GLU A 436 111.07 -68.51 -24.04
CA GLU A 436 111.36 -67.79 -22.76
C GLU A 436 112.49 -66.71 -22.68
N LEU A 437 112.53 -65.70 -21.78
CA LEU A 437 111.63 -65.22 -20.68
C LEU A 437 111.96 -63.75 -20.24
N GLU A 438 111.00 -63.02 -19.61
CA GLU A 438 111.14 -61.84 -18.69
C GLU A 438 111.75 -60.50 -19.22
N ARG A 439 111.57 -59.30 -18.61
CA ARG A 439 110.91 -58.77 -17.37
C ARG A 439 110.43 -57.30 -17.66
N LEU A 440 110.01 -56.35 -16.79
CA LEU A 440 109.93 -56.13 -15.32
C LEU A 440 108.88 -54.99 -15.02
N ASN A 441 107.95 -55.17 -14.07
CA ASN A 441 107.23 -54.15 -13.23
C ASN A 441 106.36 -53.03 -13.90
N LEU A 442 105.36 -52.41 -13.23
CA LEU A 442 105.08 -52.22 -11.79
C LEU A 442 103.56 -52.22 -11.44
N ASN A 443 103.22 -52.80 -10.27
CA ASN A 443 102.01 -52.75 -9.39
C ASN A 443 100.79 -51.87 -9.81
N ASN A 444 99.49 -52.27 -9.78
CA ASN A 444 98.65 -53.11 -8.86
C ASN A 444 98.40 -52.42 -7.47
N PRO A 445 97.22 -52.50 -6.77
CA PRO A 445 95.96 -53.25 -6.94
C PRO A 445 94.72 -52.32 -7.17
N THR A 446 93.40 -52.64 -7.06
CA THR A 446 92.59 -53.51 -6.16
C THR A 446 91.16 -53.71 -6.72
N SER A 447 90.36 -54.63 -6.16
CA SER A 447 88.92 -54.84 -6.47
C SER A 447 88.12 -55.22 -5.19
N PRO A 448 86.79 -55.44 -5.26
CA PRO A 448 85.69 -54.57 -5.68
C PRO A 448 84.94 -53.98 -4.44
N PRO A 449 83.78 -53.32 -4.61
CA PRO A 449 82.62 -53.74 -3.80
C PRO A 449 81.26 -53.72 -4.53
N LYS A 450 80.22 -54.25 -3.86
CA LYS A 450 78.81 -54.17 -4.27
C LYS A 450 78.06 -53.09 -3.47
N SER A 451 77.74 -51.96 -4.09
CA SER A 451 76.74 -50.96 -3.65
C SER A 451 76.64 -49.87 -4.75
N THR A 452 75.55 -49.14 -4.99
CA THR A 452 74.25 -49.03 -4.27
C THR A 452 73.13 -48.83 -5.32
N ASN A 453 71.87 -49.08 -4.97
CA ASN A 453 70.74 -48.68 -5.83
C ASN A 453 70.58 -47.15 -5.78
N LEU A 454 70.51 -46.48 -6.93
CA LEU A 454 70.32 -45.01 -7.04
C LEU A 454 68.86 -44.56 -6.79
N LEU A 455 68.19 -45.19 -5.81
CA LEU A 455 66.82 -44.90 -5.36
C LEU A 455 66.70 -44.99 -3.82
N ASP A 456 67.82 -44.81 -3.10
CA ASP A 456 67.88 -44.95 -1.63
C ASP A 456 68.29 -43.65 -0.90
N GLU A 457 68.47 -42.54 -1.64
CA GLU A 457 68.73 -41.20 -1.08
C GLU A 457 67.45 -40.35 -0.93
N SER A 458 66.31 -40.81 -1.45
CA SER A 458 65.00 -40.18 -1.24
C SER A 458 64.18 -40.95 -0.21
N PHE A 459 63.68 -40.23 0.81
CA PHE A 459 62.74 -40.75 1.80
C PHE A 459 61.31 -40.33 1.46
N LEU A 460 60.35 -41.20 1.75
CA LEU A 460 58.92 -40.93 1.68
C LEU A 460 58.34 -40.99 3.10
N GLU A 461 57.61 -39.95 3.50
CA GLU A 461 56.99 -39.86 4.83
C GLU A 461 55.51 -40.25 4.78
N CYS A 462 55.01 -40.84 5.86
CA CYS A 462 53.58 -40.92 6.10
C CYS A 462 53.02 -39.54 6.51
N PRO A 463 52.03 -38.96 5.79
CA PRO A 463 51.54 -37.60 6.05
C PRO A 463 50.71 -37.44 7.33
N LYS A 464 50.46 -38.51 8.09
CA LYS A 464 49.75 -38.48 9.39
C LYS A 464 50.70 -38.59 10.60
N CYS A 465 51.88 -39.19 10.44
CA CYS A 465 52.80 -39.49 11.55
C CYS A 465 54.27 -39.13 11.28
N HIS A 466 54.62 -38.64 10.08
CA HIS A 466 55.97 -38.27 9.65
C HIS A 466 57.05 -39.35 9.79
N THR A 467 56.67 -40.62 9.90
CA THR A 467 57.63 -41.74 9.87
C THR A 467 58.20 -41.87 8.47
N SER A 468 59.52 -41.73 8.34
CA SER A 468 60.25 -41.72 7.07
C SER A 468 60.66 -43.14 6.64
N TYR A 469 60.40 -43.48 5.37
CA TYR A 469 60.77 -44.75 4.75
C TYR A 469 61.66 -44.54 3.52
N PRO A 470 62.73 -45.33 3.31
CA PRO A 470 63.52 -45.27 2.08
C PRO A 470 62.65 -45.61 0.85
N THR A 471 62.87 -44.93 -0.28
CA THR A 471 62.08 -45.15 -1.51
C THR A 471 62.20 -46.60 -2.04
N SER A 472 63.35 -47.26 -1.80
CA SER A 472 63.55 -48.70 -2.06
C SER A 472 62.54 -49.61 -1.37
N ARG A 473 61.92 -49.16 -0.26
CA ARG A 473 60.97 -49.89 0.58
C ARG A 473 59.52 -49.37 0.50
N HIS A 474 59.13 -48.72 -0.59
CA HIS A 474 57.77 -48.14 -0.74
C HIS A 474 56.59 -49.08 -0.38
N ARG A 475 56.72 -50.41 -0.52
CA ARG A 475 55.70 -51.37 -0.07
C ARG A 475 55.50 -51.42 1.45
N GLU A 476 56.55 -51.19 2.24
CA GLU A 476 56.47 -51.10 3.70
C GLU A 476 55.71 -49.83 4.12
N LEU A 477 55.92 -48.71 3.41
CA LEU A 477 55.14 -47.48 3.60
C LEU A 477 53.66 -47.65 3.22
N LEU A 478 53.34 -48.34 2.12
CA LEU A 478 51.94 -48.60 1.75
C LEU A 478 51.22 -49.43 2.83
N ALA A 479 51.83 -50.51 3.31
CA ALA A 479 51.28 -51.30 4.42
C ALA A 479 51.18 -50.49 5.73
N HIS A 480 52.12 -49.56 5.99
CA HIS A 480 52.01 -48.63 7.11
C HIS A 480 50.82 -47.66 6.92
N LEU A 481 50.59 -47.15 5.71
CA LEU A 481 49.48 -46.23 5.41
C LEU A 481 48.13 -46.91 5.60
N ASP A 482 47.96 -48.18 5.24
CA ASP A 482 46.71 -48.92 5.45
C ASP A 482 46.32 -49.01 6.94
N PHE A 483 47.30 -49.15 7.85
CA PHE A 483 47.07 -49.11 9.30
C PHE A 483 47.04 -47.70 9.90
N CYS A 484 47.78 -46.76 9.32
CA CYS A 484 47.90 -45.41 9.85
C CYS A 484 46.74 -44.51 9.42
N MET A 485 46.18 -44.69 8.21
CA MET A 485 45.08 -43.87 7.68
C MET A 485 43.69 -44.27 8.21
N ALA A 486 43.59 -45.42 8.89
CA ALA A 486 42.45 -45.78 9.73
C ALA A 486 42.33 -44.89 10.99
#